data_AF-T2IGW3-F1
#
_entry.id   AF-T2IGW3-F1
#
_cell.length_a   1.000
_cell.length_b   1.000
_cell.length_c   1.000
_cell.angle_alpha   90.00
_cell.angle_beta   90.00
_cell.angle_gamma   90.00
#
_symmetry.space_group_name_H-M   'P 1'
#
loop_
_entity.id
_entity.type
_entity.pdbx_description
1 polymer ?
#
loop_
_entity_poly.entity_id
_entity_poly.type
_entity_poly.pdbx_seq_one_letter_code
_entity_poly.pdbx_strand_id
1 'polypeptide(L)' 'MIMVDSGVWIDYFNGYETPETTKLDLWLGIQPISIGDIILTEVLQGFRNDSD' A
#
# COMPACT_ATOMS: atom_id res chain seq x y z
N MET A 1 10.99 -1.18 -12.06
CA MET A 1 9.75 -1.84 -11.63
C MET A 1 9.81 -1.96 -10.13
N ILE A 2 8.98 -1.22 -9.41
CA ILE A 2 8.97 -1.16 -7.94
C ILE A 2 7.80 -2.02 -7.47
N MET A 3 8.05 -3.03 -6.65
CA MET A 3 7.02 -3.84 -6.01
C MET A 3 6.97 -3.49 -4.53
N VAL A 4 5.77 -3.23 -4.03
CA VAL A 4 5.54 -2.76 -2.65
C VAL A 4 4.83 -3.86 -1.88
N ASP A 5 5.38 -4.20 -0.71
CA ASP A 5 4.86 -5.24 0.18
C ASP A 5 3.51 -4.83 0.81
N SER A 6 2.73 -5.81 1.27
CA SER A 6 1.43 -5.56 1.91
C SER A 6 1.56 -4.76 3.20
N GLY A 7 2.64 -4.94 3.97
CA GLY A 7 2.87 -4.17 5.20
C GLY A 7 2.94 -2.66 4.96
N VAL A 8 3.59 -2.23 3.87
CA VAL A 8 3.71 -0.81 3.52
C VAL A 8 2.34 -0.24 3.12
N TRP A 9 1.53 -1.00 2.38
CA TRP A 9 0.15 -0.59 2.05
C TRP A 9 -0.73 -0.51 3.30
N ILE A 10 -0.63 -1.48 4.21
CA ILE A 10 -1.37 -1.49 5.47
C ILE A 10 -1.00 -0.26 6.29
N ASP A 11 0.30 0.05 6.42
CA ASP A 11 0.75 1.24 7.14
C ASP A 11 0.28 2.53 6.47
N TYR A 12 0.32 2.59 5.13
CA TYR A 12 -0.13 3.74 4.35
C TYR A 12 -1.63 4.03 4.56
N PHE A 13 -2.49 3.01 4.43
CA PHE A 13 -3.94 3.17 4.62
C PHE A 13 -4.33 3.45 6.07
N ASN A 14 -3.56 2.95 7.06
CA ASN A 14 -3.79 3.27 8.47
C ASN A 14 -3.21 4.64 8.89
N GLY A 15 -2.54 5.36 7.99
CA GLY A 15 -1.96 6.67 8.27
C GLY A 15 -0.70 6.64 9.15
N TYR A 16 0.01 5.50 9.19
CA TYR A 16 1.30 5.42 9.87
C TYR A 16 2.41 6.03 9.01
N GLU A 17 3.04 7.09 9.53
CA GLU A 17 4.19 7.72 8.88
C GLU A 17 5.46 6.89 9.14
N THR A 18 5.93 6.21 8.10
CA THR A 18 7.17 5.45 8.08
C THR A 18 8.04 5.93 6.91
N PRO A 19 9.36 5.65 6.92
CA PRO A 19 10.21 5.93 5.76
C PRO A 19 9.69 5.29 4.47
N GLU A 20 9.07 4.11 4.56
CA GLU A 20 8.48 3.37 3.45
C GLU A 20 7.20 4.04 2.94
N THR A 21 6.27 4.42 3.82
CA THR A 21 5.03 5.11 3.40
C THR A 21 5.32 6.49 2.83
N THR A 22 6.33 7.18 3.35
CA THR A 22 6.82 8.45 2.78
C THR A 22 7.37 8.27 1.36
N LYS A 23 8.14 7.21 1.10
CA LYS A 23 8.64 6.91 -0.26
C LYS A 23 7.51 6.50 -1.20
N LEU A 24 6.54 5.72 -0.70
CA LEU A 24 5.37 5.34 -1.46
C LEU A 24 4.60 6.58 -1.92
N ASP A 25 4.35 7.53 -1.02
CA ASP A 25 3.66 8.79 -1.33
C ASP A 25 4.37 9.60 -2.43
N LEU A 26 5.69 9.67 -2.36
CA LEU A 26 6.52 10.33 -3.38
C LEU A 26 6.51 9.63 -4.74
N TRP A 27 6.14 8.34 -4.82
CA TRP A 27 6.14 7.58 -6.07
C TRP A 27 4.75 7.43 -6.69
N LEU A 28 3.70 7.43 -5.87
CA LEU A 28 2.32 7.35 -6.33
C LEU A 28 2.03 8.48 -7.32
N GLY A 29 1.55 8.12 -8.50
CA GLY A 29 1.27 9.05 -9.60
C GLY A 29 2.50 9.57 -10.37
N ILE A 30 3.73 9.32 -9.91
CA ILE A 30 4.97 9.75 -10.58
C ILE A 30 5.59 8.62 -11.40
N GLN A 31 5.62 7.40 -10.86
CA GLN A 31 6.18 6.24 -11.55
C GLN A 31 5.36 4.96 -11.32
N PRO A 32 5.45 3.96 -12.21
CA PRO A 32 4.71 2.72 -12.05
C PRO A 32 5.11 1.96 -10.78
N ILE A 33 4.10 1.64 -9.97
CA ILE A 33 4.21 0.74 -8.82
C ILE A 33 3.43 -0.53 -9.14
N SER A 34 4.06 -1.67 -8.92
CA SER A 34 3.47 -2.98 -9.15
C SER A 34 2.86 -3.53 -7.87
N ILE A 35 1.65 -4.07 -7.99
CA ILE A 35 0.95 -4.83 -6.95
C ILE A 35 0.65 -6.23 -7.50
N GLY A 36 0.83 -7.27 -6.67
CA GLY A 36 0.48 -8.65 -7.01
C GLY A 36 -0.82 -9.08 -6.36
N ASP A 37 -1.42 -10.17 -6.86
CA ASP A 37 -2.73 -10.67 -6.39
C ASP A 37 -2.75 -10.99 -4.89
N ILE A 38 -1.67 -11.60 -4.36
CA ILE A 38 -1.56 -11.93 -2.94
C ILE A 38 -1.51 -10.66 -2.09
N ILE A 39 -0.68 -9.69 -2.50
CA ILE A 39 -0.53 -8.41 -1.79
C ILE A 39 -1.86 -7.66 -1.78
N LEU A 40 -2.55 -7.59 -2.92
CA LEU A 40 -3.88 -6.99 -3.02
C LEU A 40 -4.88 -7.70 -2.09
N THR A 41 -4.86 -9.04 -2.08
CA THR A 41 -5.76 -9.83 -1.23
C THR A 41 -5.52 -9.58 0.26
N GLU A 42 -4.26 -9.55 0.70
CA GLU A 42 -3.88 -9.28 2.10
C GLU A 42 -4.32 -7.88 2.53
N VAL A 43 -4.10 -6.87 1.68
CA VAL A 43 -4.52 -5.50 1.95
C VAL A 43 -6.04 -5.42 2.07
N LEU A 44 -6.78 -5.96 1.10
CA LEU A 44 -8.25 -5.92 1.10
C LEU A 44 -8.88 -6.70 2.27
N GLN A 45 -8.26 -7.79 2.73
CA GLN A 45 -8.74 -8.52 3.92
C GLN A 45 -8.68 -7.69 5.21
N GLY A 46 -7.87 -6.62 5.24
CA GLY A 46 -7.79 -5.70 6.37
C GLY A 46 -8.99 -4.76 6.50
N PHE A 47 -9.71 -4.49 5.40
CA PHE A 47 -10.87 -3.61 5.36
C PHE A 47 -12.13 -4.39 5.78
N ARG A 48 -12.84 -3.90 6.81
CA ARG A 48 -13.97 -4.62 7.42
C ARG A 48 -15.33 -4.14 6.93
N ASN A 49 -15.38 -2.92 6.39
CA ASN A 49 -16.56 -2.33 5.81
C ASN A 49 -16.24 -1.82 4.39
N ASP A 50 -17.25 -1.75 3.52
CA ASP A 50 -17.09 -1.16 2.17
C ASP A 50 -16.72 0.33 2.20
N SER A 51 -16.95 1.01 3.33
CA SER A 51 -16.63 2.41 3.55
C SER A 51 -15.25 2.65 4.17
N ASP A 52 -14.58 1.57 4.60
CA ASP A 52 -13.17 1.65 5.00
C ASP A 52 -12.32 1.87 3.72
#